data_AF-A0AA42I6U4-F1
#
_entry.id   AF-A0AA42I6U4-F1
#
_cell.length_a   1.000
_cell.length_b   1.000
_cell.length_c   1.000
_cell.angle_alpha   90.00
_cell.angle_beta   90.00
_cell.angle_gamma   90.00
#
_symmetry.space_group_name_H-M   'P 1'
#
loop_
_entity.id
_entity.type
_entity.pdbx_description
1 polymer ?
#
loop_
_entity_poly.entity_id
_entity_poly.type
_entity_poly.pdbx_seq_one_letter_code
_entity_poly.pdbx_strand_id
1 'polypeptide(L)' 'MKGVTELVCLSKSSLYDKMNPKSKRYDSSFPRPIRLGLSAVGWLEQDIIDWINSKKS' A
#
# COMPACT_ATOMS: atom_id res chain seq x y z
N MET A 1 -2.19 16.41 4.99
CA MET A 1 -2.68 15.03 4.80
C MET A 1 -1.51 14.19 4.33
N LYS A 2 -1.07 13.22 5.13
CA LYS A 2 0.02 12.32 4.73
C LYS A 2 -0.56 11.17 3.91
N GLY A 3 -0.02 10.93 2.72
CA GLY A 3 -0.46 9.83 1.87
C GLY A 3 0.15 8.50 2.30
N VAL A 4 -0.39 7.39 1.79
CA VAL A 4 0.14 6.04 2.07
C VAL A 4 1.63 5.92 1.76
N THR A 5 2.12 6.61 0.72
CA THR A 5 3.53 6.65 0.32
C THR A 5 4.45 7.24 1.38
N GLU A 6 3.95 8.18 2.18
CA GLU A 6 4.69 8.78 3.30
C GLU A 6 4.70 7.85 4.51
N LEU A 7 3.61 7.11 4.75
CA LEU A 7 3.51 6.15 5.85
C LEU A 7 4.47 4.96 5.66
N VAL A 8 4.57 4.44 4.44
CA VAL A 8 5.43 3.29 4.13
C VAL A 8 6.84 3.69 3.66
N CYS A 9 7.13 4.99 3.52
CA CYS A 9 8.37 5.53 2.94
C CYS A 9 8.73 4.91 1.57
N LEU A 10 7.73 4.71 0.70
CA LEU A 10 7.91 4.15 -0.64
C LEU A 10 7.42 5.14 -1.71
N SER A 11 8.08 5.10 -2.87
CA SER A 11 7.56 5.76 -4.07
C SER A 11 6.26 5.10 -4.55
N LYS A 12 5.44 5.85 -5.30
CA LYS A 12 4.19 5.32 -5.89
C LYS A 12 4.45 4.07 -6.73
N SER A 13 5.53 4.04 -7.51
CA SER A 13 5.88 2.89 -8.35
C SER A 13 6.19 1.64 -7.50
N SER A 14 7.00 1.80 -6.44
CA SER A 14 7.31 0.70 -5.52
C SER A 14 6.07 0.19 -4.77
N LEU A 15 5.11 1.08 -4.49
CA LEU A 15 3.84 0.72 -3.87
C LEU A 15 2.97 -0.12 -4.82
N TYR A 16 2.82 0.30 -6.08
CA TYR A 16 2.08 -0.49 -7.07
C TYR A 16 2.79 -1.80 -7.42
N ASP A 17 4.11 -1.84 -7.39
CA ASP A 17 4.91 -3.06 -7.53
C ASP A 17 4.54 -4.10 -6.46
N LYS A 18 4.34 -3.67 -5.20
CA LYS A 18 3.91 -4.55 -4.12
C LYS A 18 2.53 -5.18 -4.36
N MET A 19 1.66 -4.50 -5.09
CA MET A 19 0.34 -5.00 -5.41
C MET A 19 0.28 -5.84 -6.69
N ASN A 20 1.32 -5.76 -7.53
CA ASN A 20 1.35 -6.41 -8.84
C ASN A 20 1.91 -7.84 -8.72
N PRO A 21 1.11 -8.90 -8.94
CA PRO A 21 1.58 -10.29 -8.84
C PRO A 21 2.72 -10.65 -9.79
N LYS A 22 2.90 -9.87 -10.86
CA LYS A 22 3.99 -10.07 -11.83
C LYS A 22 5.30 -9.40 -11.40
N SER A 23 5.28 -8.55 -10.38
CA SER A 23 6.48 -7.89 -9.88
C SER A 23 7.23 -8.80 -8.91
N LYS A 24 8.56 -8.78 -8.96
CA LYS A 24 9.41 -9.48 -7.98
C LYS A 24 9.19 -8.98 -6.54
N ARG A 25 8.66 -7.76 -6.39
CA ARG A 25 8.38 -7.12 -5.09
C ARG A 25 6.94 -7.34 -4.62
N TYR A 26 6.18 -8.20 -5.30
CA TYR A 26 4.82 -8.52 -4.94
C TYR A 26 4.74 -8.99 -3.48
N ASP A 27 3.80 -8.41 -2.75
CA ASP A 27 3.48 -8.79 -1.39
C ASP A 27 1.98 -9.03 -1.30
N SER A 28 1.59 -10.30 -1.21
CA SER A 28 0.18 -10.69 -1.11
C SER A 28 -0.48 -10.19 0.18
N SER A 29 0.31 -9.84 1.20
CA SER A 29 -0.18 -9.26 2.46
C SER A 29 -0.35 -7.73 2.39
N PHE A 30 0.12 -7.07 1.32
CA PHE A 30 -0.02 -5.62 1.18
C PHE A 30 -1.49 -5.24 0.90
N PRO A 31 -2.05 -4.26 1.63
CA PRO A 31 -3.46 -3.92 1.50
C PRO A 31 -3.79 -3.30 0.15
N ARG A 32 -4.99 -3.63 -0.34
CA ARG A 32 -5.47 -3.16 -1.65
C ARG A 32 -6.17 -1.80 -1.50
N PRO A 33 -6.02 -0.91 -2.50
CA PRO A 33 -6.71 0.36 -2.50
C PRO A 33 -8.22 0.17 -2.65
N ILE A 34 -8.95 1.02 -1.96
CA ILE A 34 -10.38 1.22 -2.05
C ILE A 34 -10.63 2.37 -3.04
N ARG A 35 -11.53 2.16 -4.01
CA ARG A 35 -11.98 3.23 -4.91
C ARG A 35 -12.88 4.20 -4.16
N LEU A 36 -12.47 5.45 -4.07
CA LEU A 36 -13.23 6.53 -3.42
C LEU A 36 -14.01 7.37 -4.44
N GLY A 37 -13.65 7.29 -5.72
CA GLY A 37 -14.33 7.97 -6.81
C GLY A 37 -13.86 7.50 -8.18
N LEU A 38 -14.14 8.29 -9.22
CA LEU A 38 -13.82 7.95 -10.61
C LEU A 38 -12.30 7.78 -10.85
N SER A 39 -11.49 8.64 -10.25
CA SER A 39 -10.02 8.63 -10.36
C SER A 39 -9.31 8.53 -9.02
N ALA A 40 -10.04 8.62 -7.90
CA ALA A 40 -9.49 8.64 -6.56
C ALA A 40 -9.49 7.22 -5.96
N VAL A 41 -8.31 6.80 -5.51
CA VAL A 41 -8.12 5.60 -4.70
C VAL A 41 -7.48 5.97 -3.38
N GLY A 42 -7.87 5.28 -2.32
CA GLY A 42 -7.31 5.43 -0.98
C GLY A 42 -7.05 4.07 -0.35
N TRP A 43 -6.35 4.06 0.77
CA TRP A 43 -6.18 2.87 1.59
C TRP A 43 -6.80 3.14 2.95
N LEU A 44 -7.31 2.10 3.59
CA LEU A 44 -7.65 2.21 5.00
C LEU A 44 -6.35 2.35 5.79
N GLU A 45 -6.28 3.39 6.62
CA GLU A 45 -5.06 3.69 7.39
C GLU A 45 -4.69 2.52 8.31
N GLN A 46 -5.69 1.91 8.94
CA GLN A 46 -5.50 0.76 9.83
C GLN A 46 -4.84 -0.43 9.11
N ASP A 47 -5.29 -0.77 7.89
CA ASP A 47 -4.71 -1.88 7.13
C ASP A 47 -3.22 -1.67 6.82
N ILE A 48 -2.83 -0.41 6.54
CA ILE A 48 -1.44 -0.04 6.29
C ILE A 48 -0.61 -0.15 7.56
N ILE A 49 -1.14 0.32 8.69
CA ILE A 49 -0.49 0.22 10.00
C ILE A 49 -0.30 -1.25 10.38
N ASP A 50 -1.33 -2.08 10.22
CA ASP A 50 -1.29 -3.50 10.54
C ASP A 50 -0.28 -4.24 9.66
N TRP A 51 -0.23 -3.91 8.36
CA TRP A 51 0.80 -4.43 7.47
C TRP A 51 2.22 -4.01 7.90
N ILE A 52 2.46 -2.74 8.23
CA ILE A 52 3.76 -2.27 8.74
C ILE A 52 4.15 -3.05 10.01
N ASN A 53 3.21 -3.21 10.94
CA ASN A 53 3.42 -3.95 12.19
C ASN A 53 3.75 -5.42 11.92
N SER A 54 3.10 -6.06 10.94
CA SER A 54 3.41 -7.44 10.54
C SER A 54 4.83 -7.64 10.01
N LYS A 55 5.50 -6.57 9.53
CA LYS A 55 6.88 -6.63 9.03
C LYS A 55 7.91 -6.28 10.12
N LYS A 56 7.47 -5.77 11.26
CA LYS A 56 8.32 -5.42 12.39
C LYS A 56 8.55 -6.69 13.21
N SER A 57 9.53 -7.50 12.79
CA SER A 57 10.11 -8.58 13.61
C SER A 57 11.01 -8.02 14.70
#